data_AF-A0A699ZXE8-F1
#
_entry.id   AF-A0A699ZXE8-F1
#
_cell.length_a   1.000
_cell.length_b   1.000
_cell.length_c   1.000
_cell.angle_alpha   90.00
_cell.angle_beta   90.00
_cell.angle_gamma   90.00
#
_symmetry.space_group_name_H-M   'P 1'
#
loop_
_entity.id
_entity.type
_entity.pdbx_description
1 polymer ?
#
loop_
_entity_poly.entity_id
_entity_poly.type
_entity_poly.pdbx_seq_one_letter_code
_entity_poly.pdbx_strand_id
1 'polypeptide(L)'
;MELAAVLAHETAHVLARHHAERISSLNVFALLRLLCWTLLGFGLPQSVMVLGVFLPYSRRAEYEADAIGIRLMARACFDPVAATTMLSKLHSKEKELEGRSGVGVPQFMRTHPLTDDRVAKVMAELPEAYKLYQQSGCATTRGLLASGFEQLAPKWGW
;
A
#
# COMPACT_ATOMS: atom_id res chain seq x y z
N MET A 1 -15.30 0.31 3.28
CA MET A 1 -14.30 -0.68 2.81
C MET A 1 -12.93 -0.06 2.55
N GLU A 2 -12.82 1.26 2.32
CA GLU A 2 -11.52 1.93 2.11
C GLU A 2 -10.55 1.80 3.29
N LEU A 3 -11.06 1.78 4.53
CA LEU A 3 -10.23 1.46 5.70
C LEU A 3 -9.56 0.09 5.58
N ALA A 4 -10.26 -0.92 5.07
CA ALA A 4 -9.68 -2.24 4.86
C ALA A 4 -8.61 -2.22 3.77
N ALA A 5 -8.75 -1.36 2.75
CA ALA A 5 -7.70 -1.16 1.74
C ALA A 5 -6.43 -0.55 2.33
N VAL A 6 -6.56 0.48 3.19
CA VAL A 6 -5.42 1.07 3.90
C VAL A 6 -4.76 0.04 4.80
N LEU A 7 -5.53 -0.71 5.59
CA LEU A 7 -4.98 -1.74 6.47
C LEU A 7 -4.30 -2.88 5.70
N ALA A 8 -4.86 -3.29 4.57
CA ALA A 8 -4.24 -4.31 3.73
C ALA A 8 -2.92 -3.83 3.12
N HIS A 9 -2.84 -2.55 2.73
CA HIS A 9 -1.61 -1.91 2.25
C HIS A 9 -0.51 -1.89 3.33
N GLU A 10 -0.83 -1.44 4.54
CA GLU A 10 0.14 -1.44 5.65
C GLU A 10 0.57 -2.85 6.04
N THR A 11 -0.37 -3.80 6.03
CA THR A 11 -0.04 -5.22 6.28
C THR A 11 0.88 -5.77 5.20
N ALA A 12 0.69 -5.36 3.94
CA ALA A 12 1.55 -5.74 2.83
C ALA A 12 2.97 -5.20 2.99
N HIS A 13 3.16 -3.96 3.48
CA HIS A 13 4.50 -3.44 3.82
C HIS A 13 5.21 -4.28 4.88
N VAL A 14 4.47 -4.77 5.88
CA VAL A 14 5.03 -5.65 6.92
C VAL A 14 5.40 -7.01 6.34
N LEU A 15 4.53 -7.61 5.53
CA LEU A 15 4.76 -8.90 4.88
C LEU A 15 5.97 -8.86 3.94
N ALA A 16 6.09 -7.81 3.14
CA ALA A 16 7.22 -7.59 2.23
C ALA A 16 8.48 -7.05 2.94
N ARG A 17 8.41 -6.79 4.25
CA ARG A 17 9.54 -6.33 5.09
C ARG A 17 10.19 -5.03 4.59
N HIS A 18 9.45 -4.16 3.91
CA HIS A 18 9.96 -2.91 3.33
C HIS A 18 10.68 -2.00 4.35
N HIS A 19 10.25 -1.99 5.61
CA HIS A 19 10.94 -1.26 6.68
C HIS A 19 12.35 -1.80 6.96
N ALA A 20 12.50 -3.13 7.02
CA ALA A 20 13.78 -3.78 7.28
C ALA A 20 14.74 -3.55 6.11
N GLU A 21 14.24 -3.66 4.88
CA GLU A 21 15.02 -3.37 3.67
C GLU A 21 15.47 -1.91 3.58
N ARG A 22 14.61 -0.96 3.95
CA ARG A 22 14.98 0.46 4.03
C ARG A 22 16.11 0.70 5.03
N ILE A 23 16.04 0.09 6.21
CA ILE A 23 17.10 0.18 7.23
C ILE A 23 18.39 -0.48 6.74
N SER A 24 18.29 -1.64 6.09
CA SER A 24 19.43 -2.31 5.49
C SER A 24 20.11 -1.43 4.43
N SER A 25 19.32 -0.80 3.57
CA SER A 25 19.82 0.11 2.51
C SER A 25 20.54 1.34 3.09
N LEU A 26 20.06 1.88 4.21
CA LEU A 26 20.76 2.94 4.95
C LEU A 26 22.15 2.49 5.42
N ASN A 27 22.25 1.29 6.00
CA ASN A 27 23.51 0.75 6.50
C ASN A 27 24.51 0.49 5.36
N VAL A 28 24.03 -0.10 4.26
CA VAL A 28 24.85 -0.34 3.06
C VAL A 28 25.37 0.97 2.50
N PHE A 29 24.54 2.01 2.41
CA PHE A 29 25.00 3.31 1.92
C PHE A 29 25.97 3.98 2.89
N ALA A 30 25.74 3.89 4.20
CA ALA A 30 26.67 4.43 5.20
C ALA A 30 28.06 3.79 5.06
N LEU A 31 28.12 2.48 4.87
CA LEU A 31 29.37 1.76 4.60
C LEU A 31 30.01 2.22 3.29
N LEU A 32 29.22 2.33 2.20
CA LEU A 32 29.72 2.80 0.91
C LEU A 32 30.31 4.21 1.00
N ARG A 33 29.65 5.11 1.75
CA ARG A 33 30.13 6.47 1.97
C ARG A 33 31.45 6.49 2.73
N LEU A 34 31.60 5.63 3.75
CA LEU A 34 32.86 5.47 4.48
C LEU A 34 33.98 4.95 3.57
N LEU A 35 33.69 3.96 2.72
CA LEU A 35 34.65 3.42 1.76
C LEU A 35 35.07 4.45 0.71
N CYS A 36 34.14 5.23 0.15
CA CYS A 36 34.48 6.31 -0.78
C CYS A 36 35.38 7.37 -0.12
N TRP A 37 35.09 7.73 1.13
CA TRP A 37 35.92 8.68 1.87
C TRP A 37 37.34 8.15 2.10
N THR A 38 37.46 6.89 2.54
CA THR A 38 38.74 6.28 2.92
C THR A 38 39.61 5.86 1.72
N LEU A 39 39.00 5.37 0.64
CA LEU A 39 39.72 4.85 -0.53
C LEU A 39 39.89 5.86 -1.66
N LEU A 40 38.93 6.77 -1.84
CA LEU A 40 38.89 7.70 -2.98
C LEU A 40 39.05 9.17 -2.58
N GLY A 41 39.03 9.48 -1.28
CA GLY A 41 39.25 10.84 -0.76
C GLY A 41 38.08 11.80 -0.97
N PHE A 42 36.90 11.33 -1.36
CA PHE A 42 35.69 12.16 -1.49
C PHE A 42 34.47 11.53 -0.80
N GLY A 43 33.58 12.39 -0.30
CA GLY A 43 32.33 11.95 0.32
C GLY A 43 31.19 11.85 -0.68
N LEU A 44 30.43 10.75 -0.64
CA LEU A 44 29.19 10.65 -1.41
C LEU A 44 28.12 11.59 -0.85
N PRO A 45 27.59 12.57 -1.62
CA PRO A 45 26.59 13.49 -1.14
C PRO A 45 25.26 12.77 -0.85
N GLN A 46 24.52 13.26 0.13
CA GLN A 46 23.25 12.66 0.57
C GLN A 46 22.17 12.71 -0.51
N SER A 47 22.22 13.69 -1.42
CA SER A 47 21.31 13.80 -2.56
C SER A 47 21.34 12.57 -3.47
N VAL A 48 22.51 11.95 -3.66
CA VAL A 48 22.67 10.72 -4.45
C VAL A 48 21.92 9.56 -3.80
N MET A 49 21.98 9.46 -2.47
CA MET A 49 21.23 8.46 -1.70
C MET A 49 19.72 8.66 -1.86
N VAL A 50 19.25 9.90 -1.69
CA VAL A 50 17.82 10.23 -1.72
C VAL A 50 17.23 10.01 -3.11
N LEU A 51 17.87 10.56 -4.15
CA LEU A 51 17.35 10.52 -5.51
C LEU A 51 17.61 9.17 -6.19
N GLY A 52 18.78 8.58 -5.99
CA GLY A 52 19.21 7.37 -6.70
C GLY A 52 18.79 6.07 -6.03
N VAL A 53 18.62 6.07 -4.71
CA VAL A 53 18.30 4.85 -3.94
C VAL A 53 16.90 4.94 -3.34
N PHE A 54 16.62 5.94 -2.51
CA PHE A 54 15.36 5.95 -1.75
C PHE A 54 14.12 6.20 -2.59
N LEU A 55 14.13 7.20 -3.47
CA LEU A 55 12.94 7.54 -4.24
C LEU A 55 12.47 6.41 -5.18
N PRO A 56 13.34 5.77 -5.99
CA PRO A 56 12.93 4.66 -6.84
C PRO A 56 12.59 3.40 -6.02
N TYR A 57 13.31 3.15 -4.92
CA TYR A 57 13.01 2.04 -4.02
C TYR A 57 11.63 2.19 -3.37
N SER A 58 11.31 3.39 -2.86
CA SER A 58 10.01 3.71 -2.28
C SER A 58 8.88 3.45 -3.26
N ARG A 59 9.00 3.86 -4.53
CA ARG A 59 7.96 3.59 -5.55
C ARG A 59 7.77 2.10 -5.80
N ARG A 60 8.85 1.32 -5.86
CA ARG A 60 8.76 -0.15 -6.02
C ARG A 60 8.05 -0.80 -4.83
N ALA A 61 8.40 -0.39 -3.62
CA ALA A 61 7.77 -0.87 -2.39
C ALA A 61 6.25 -0.56 -2.37
N GLU A 62 5.84 0.63 -2.81
CA GLU A 62 4.42 0.96 -2.93
C GLU A 62 3.68 0.06 -3.93
N TYR A 63 4.26 -0.20 -5.12
CA TYR A 63 3.64 -1.09 -6.12
C TYR A 63 3.50 -2.52 -5.61
N GLU A 64 4.52 -3.02 -4.91
CA GLU A 64 4.48 -4.36 -4.31
C GLU A 64 3.45 -4.43 -3.18
N ALA A 65 3.40 -3.40 -2.32
CA ALA A 65 2.40 -3.30 -1.26
C ALA A 65 0.97 -3.23 -1.80
N ASP A 66 0.74 -2.46 -2.87
CA ASP A 66 -0.56 -2.37 -3.56
C ASP A 66 -0.99 -3.74 -4.10
N ALA A 67 -0.08 -4.45 -4.77
CA ALA A 67 -0.33 -5.74 -5.42
C ALA A 67 -0.55 -6.87 -4.39
N ILE A 68 0.18 -6.87 -3.28
CA ILE A 68 -0.05 -7.81 -2.18
C ILE A 68 -1.36 -7.44 -1.45
N GLY A 69 -1.57 -6.15 -1.18
CA GLY A 69 -2.73 -5.61 -0.48
C GLY A 69 -4.06 -5.99 -1.13
N ILE A 70 -4.20 -5.80 -2.45
CA ILE A 70 -5.44 -6.15 -3.17
C ILE A 70 -5.73 -7.66 -3.10
N ARG A 71 -4.69 -8.51 -3.15
CA ARG A 71 -4.83 -9.96 -3.02
C ARG A 71 -5.14 -10.39 -1.58
N LEU A 72 -4.65 -9.66 -0.58
CA LEU A 72 -5.03 -9.86 0.84
C LEU A 72 -6.48 -9.49 1.07
N MET A 73 -6.95 -8.36 0.54
CA MET A 73 -8.35 -7.95 0.62
C MET A 73 -9.28 -9.01 0.03
N ALA A 74 -8.94 -9.50 -1.16
CA ALA A 74 -9.68 -10.56 -1.84
C ALA A 74 -9.84 -11.80 -0.96
N ARG A 75 -8.75 -12.26 -0.34
CA ARG A 75 -8.75 -13.42 0.55
C ARG A 75 -9.47 -13.18 1.88
N ALA A 76 -9.44 -11.94 2.37
CA ALA A 76 -10.13 -11.51 3.57
C ALA A 76 -11.62 -11.17 3.33
N CYS A 77 -12.16 -11.48 2.15
CA CYS A 77 -13.55 -11.25 1.80
C CYS A 77 -13.98 -9.78 1.76
N PHE A 78 -13.03 -8.86 1.56
CA PHE A 78 -13.29 -7.48 1.20
C PHE A 78 -13.30 -7.32 -0.32
N ASP A 79 -14.19 -6.45 -0.82
CA ASP A 79 -14.30 -6.18 -2.25
C ASP A 79 -12.99 -5.54 -2.79
N PRO A 80 -12.27 -6.20 -3.71
CA PRO A 80 -11.01 -5.70 -4.27
C PRO A 80 -11.11 -4.31 -4.89
N VAL A 81 -12.29 -3.90 -5.40
CA VAL A 81 -12.46 -2.56 -6.01
C VAL A 81 -12.18 -1.44 -5.01
N ALA A 82 -12.37 -1.68 -3.71
CA ALA A 82 -12.12 -0.68 -2.69
C ALA A 82 -10.66 -0.20 -2.65
N ALA A 83 -9.69 -1.01 -3.11
CA ALA A 83 -8.31 -0.57 -3.29
C ALA A 83 -8.19 0.51 -4.37
N THR A 84 -8.82 0.30 -5.53
CA THR A 84 -8.82 1.30 -6.62
C THR A 84 -9.56 2.58 -6.24
N THR A 85 -10.68 2.47 -5.52
CA THR A 85 -11.43 3.64 -5.03
C THR A 85 -10.61 4.45 -4.04
N MET A 86 -9.92 3.77 -3.11
CA MET A 86 -9.03 4.42 -2.14
C MET A 86 -7.92 5.19 -2.84
N LEU A 87 -7.18 4.56 -3.77
CA LEU A 87 -6.10 5.21 -4.51
C LEU A 87 -6.61 6.36 -5.39
N SER A 88 -7.76 6.22 -6.05
CA SER A 88 -8.34 7.27 -6.90
C SER A 88 -8.75 8.51 -6.09
N LYS A 89 -9.27 8.30 -4.88
CA LYS A 89 -9.56 9.40 -3.94
C LYS A 89 -8.29 10.08 -3.45
N LEU A 90 -7.26 9.28 -3.14
CA LEU A 90 -5.95 9.79 -2.73
C LEU A 90 -5.35 10.66 -3.84
N HIS A 91 -5.44 10.20 -5.09
CA HIS A 91 -4.95 10.90 -6.29
C HIS A 91 -5.61 12.25 -6.47
N SER A 92 -6.93 12.25 -6.37
CA SER A 92 -7.73 13.46 -6.52
C SER A 92 -7.38 14.48 -5.43
N LYS A 93 -7.08 14.01 -4.21
CA LYS A 93 -6.65 14.84 -3.10
C LYS A 93 -5.23 15.36 -3.25
N GLU A 94 -4.31 14.57 -3.79
CA GLU A 94 -2.95 15.02 -4.09
C GLU A 94 -2.97 16.15 -5.13
N LYS A 95 -3.69 15.96 -6.25
CA LYS A 95 -3.86 16.99 -7.29
C LYS A 95 -4.51 18.28 -6.77
N GLU A 96 -5.47 18.18 -5.85
CA GLU A 96 -6.07 19.35 -5.19
C GLU A 96 -5.04 20.14 -4.37
N LEU A 97 -4.04 19.46 -3.80
CA LEU A 97 -3.03 20.03 -2.92
C LEU A 97 -1.78 20.52 -3.67
N GLU A 98 -1.43 19.93 -4.81
CA GLU A 98 -0.27 20.32 -5.64
C GLU A 98 -0.29 21.80 -6.06
N GLY A 99 -1.46 22.43 -6.12
CA GLY A 99 -1.62 23.87 -6.43
C GLY A 99 -1.73 24.80 -5.21
N ARG A 100 -1.78 24.26 -3.98
CA ARG A 100 -2.05 25.05 -2.76
C ARG A 100 -0.79 25.16 -1.89
N SER A 101 0.08 26.10 -2.26
CA SER A 101 1.23 26.51 -1.45
C SER A 101 0.77 26.88 -0.03
N GLY A 102 1.13 26.07 0.98
CA GLY A 102 0.83 26.31 2.39
C GLY A 102 -0.20 25.39 3.04
N VAL A 103 -0.90 24.54 2.28
CA VAL A 103 -1.71 23.46 2.86
C VAL A 103 -0.79 22.26 3.07
N GLY A 104 -0.51 21.91 4.32
CA GLY A 104 0.39 20.80 4.64
C GLY A 104 -0.12 19.50 4.02
N VAL A 105 0.68 18.90 3.15
CA VAL A 105 0.41 17.56 2.60
C VAL A 105 0.22 16.58 3.77
N PRO A 106 -0.93 15.90 3.88
CA PRO A 106 -1.17 14.89 4.91
C PRO A 106 -0.01 13.92 5.04
N GLN A 107 0.34 13.55 6.28
CA GLN A 107 1.51 12.73 6.58
C GLN A 107 1.56 11.42 5.78
N PHE A 108 0.40 10.81 5.54
CA PHE A 108 0.27 9.61 4.72
C PHE A 108 0.77 9.79 3.28
N MET A 109 0.45 10.90 2.61
CA MET A 109 0.96 11.18 1.25
C MET A 109 2.47 11.46 1.22
N ARG A 110 3.04 11.91 2.35
CA ARG A 110 4.49 12.12 2.45
C ARG A 110 5.26 10.81 2.56
N THR A 111 4.66 9.78 3.16
CA THR A 111 5.27 8.46 3.31
C THR A 111 4.90 7.51 2.19
N HIS A 112 3.69 7.64 1.63
CA HIS A 112 3.14 6.86 0.52
C HIS A 112 2.76 7.80 -0.63
N PRO A 113 3.74 8.29 -1.41
CA PRO A 113 3.45 9.12 -2.56
C PRO A 113 2.63 8.33 -3.58
N LEU A 114 1.61 8.96 -4.15
CA LEU A 114 0.85 8.35 -5.22
C LEU A 114 1.50 8.70 -6.56
N THR A 115 1.28 7.83 -7.55
CA THR A 115 1.59 8.10 -8.95
C THR A 115 0.42 7.64 -9.79
N ASP A 116 0.14 8.31 -10.91
CA ASP A 116 -0.89 7.86 -11.88
C ASP A 116 -0.71 6.37 -12.24
N ASP A 117 0.53 5.92 -12.35
CA ASP A 117 0.92 4.54 -12.61
C ASP A 117 0.41 3.54 -11.56
N ARG A 118 0.27 3.93 -10.28
CA ARG A 118 -0.21 3.02 -9.22
C ARG A 118 -1.67 2.67 -9.44
N VAL A 119 -2.50 3.67 -9.73
CA VAL A 119 -3.92 3.46 -10.02
C VAL A 119 -4.09 2.49 -11.20
N ALA A 120 -3.37 2.74 -12.29
CA ALA A 120 -3.41 1.89 -13.47
C ALA A 120 -3.00 0.44 -13.18
N LYS A 121 -1.93 0.23 -12.39
CA LYS A 121 -1.47 -1.12 -12.02
C LYS A 121 -2.45 -1.86 -11.11
N VAL A 122 -3.01 -1.19 -10.11
CA VAL A 122 -4.01 -1.82 -9.23
C VAL A 122 -5.29 -2.15 -10.00
N MET A 123 -5.70 -1.30 -10.94
CA MET A 123 -6.81 -1.62 -11.84
C MET A 123 -6.52 -2.86 -12.70
N ALA A 124 -5.28 -3.03 -13.18
CA ALA A 124 -4.89 -4.20 -13.94
C ALA A 124 -4.89 -5.51 -13.13
N GLU A 125 -4.73 -5.42 -11.80
CA GLU A 125 -4.74 -6.56 -10.87
C GLU A 125 -6.17 -7.01 -10.48
N LEU A 126 -7.20 -6.18 -10.72
CA LEU A 126 -8.58 -6.48 -10.32
C LEU A 126 -9.11 -7.83 -10.83
N PRO A 127 -8.91 -8.24 -12.10
CA PRO A 127 -9.41 -9.52 -12.58
C PRO A 127 -8.84 -10.72 -11.81
N GLU A 128 -7.57 -10.67 -11.44
CA GLU A 128 -6.93 -11.71 -10.62
C GLU A 128 -7.43 -11.66 -9.18
N ALA A 129 -7.53 -10.46 -8.60
CA ALA A 129 -8.06 -10.27 -7.25
C ALA A 129 -9.51 -10.79 -7.13
N TYR A 130 -10.35 -10.58 -8.14
CA TYR A 130 -11.71 -11.14 -8.15
C TYR A 130 -11.73 -12.66 -8.25
N LYS A 131 -10.82 -13.28 -9.01
CA LYS A 131 -10.69 -14.75 -9.01
C LYS A 131 -10.35 -15.26 -7.61
N LEU A 132 -9.40 -14.62 -6.93
CA LEU A 132 -9.04 -14.96 -5.55
C LEU A 132 -10.20 -14.76 -4.59
N TYR A 133 -10.96 -13.68 -4.73
CA TYR A 133 -12.14 -13.39 -3.92
C TYR A 133 -13.19 -14.51 -4.02
N GLN A 134 -13.47 -14.97 -5.23
CA GLN A 134 -14.43 -16.07 -5.45
C GLN A 134 -13.91 -17.41 -4.91
N GLN A 135 -12.61 -17.68 -5.07
CA GLN A 135 -11.98 -18.91 -4.57
C GLN A 135 -11.89 -18.96 -3.04
N SER A 136 -11.93 -17.80 -2.37
CA SER A 136 -11.78 -17.71 -0.92
C SER A 136 -13.03 -18.09 -0.13
N GLY A 137 -14.09 -18.58 -0.81
CA GLY A 137 -15.32 -19.04 -0.16
C GLY A 137 -16.12 -17.93 0.52
N CYS A 138 -15.84 -16.67 0.18
CA CYS A 138 -16.39 -15.48 0.82
C CYS A 138 -17.92 -15.39 0.75
N ALA A 139 -18.51 -15.83 -0.36
CA ALA A 139 -19.95 -15.92 -0.51
C ALA A 139 -20.56 -16.94 0.48
N THR A 140 -19.88 -18.09 0.65
CA THR A 140 -20.30 -19.16 1.56
C THR A 140 -20.20 -18.73 3.03
N THR A 141 -19.07 -18.15 3.44
CA THR A 141 -18.90 -17.64 4.82
C THR A 141 -19.89 -16.53 5.14
N ARG A 142 -20.14 -15.61 4.20
CA ARG A 142 -21.13 -14.55 4.39
C ARG A 142 -22.56 -15.09 4.49
N GLY A 143 -22.91 -16.10 3.68
CA GLY A 143 -24.21 -16.77 3.75
C GLY A 143 -24.41 -17.53 5.07
N LEU A 144 -23.39 -18.25 5.53
CA LEU A 144 -23.41 -18.95 6.82
C LEU A 144 -23.58 -17.98 7.99
N LEU A 145 -22.81 -16.89 8.02
CA LEU A 145 -22.95 -15.85 9.05
C LEU A 145 -24.34 -15.22 9.03
N ALA A 146 -24.85 -14.83 7.86
CA ALA A 146 -26.18 -14.23 7.73
C ALA A 146 -27.28 -15.16 8.26
N SER A 147 -27.27 -16.43 7.83
CA SER A 147 -28.24 -17.42 8.32
C SER A 147 -28.11 -17.73 9.81
N GLY A 148 -26.89 -17.76 10.35
CA GLY A 148 -26.64 -17.95 11.78
C GLY A 148 -27.15 -16.76 12.62
N PHE A 149 -26.95 -15.53 12.16
CA PHE A 149 -27.50 -14.35 12.83
C PHE A 149 -29.02 -14.29 12.74
N GLU A 150 -29.62 -14.72 11.63
CA GLU A 150 -31.08 -14.79 11.48
C GLU A 150 -31.71 -15.83 12.42
N GLN A 151 -31.01 -16.94 12.69
CA GLN A 151 -31.44 -17.93 13.68
C GLN A 151 -31.27 -17.44 15.13
N LEU A 152 -30.29 -16.58 15.39
CA LEU A 152 -30.01 -16.00 16.72
C LEU A 152 -30.76 -14.68 16.96
N ALA A 153 -31.31 -14.07 15.91
CA ALA A 153 -32.10 -12.86 16.01
C ALA A 153 -33.42 -13.19 16.74
N PRO A 154 -33.65 -12.64 17.94
CA PRO A 154 -34.89 -12.90 18.64
C PRO A 154 -36.05 -12.33 17.83
N LYS A 155 -37.07 -13.17 17.59
CA LYS A 155 -38.33 -12.81 16.94
C LYS A 155 -39.12 -11.84 17.83
N TRP A 156 -38.65 -10.62 18.01
CA TRP A 156 -39.45 -9.57 18.65
C TRP A 156 -40.45 -9.06 17.63
N GLY A 157 -41.68 -9.58 17.72
CA GLY A 157 -42.84 -8.99 17.08
C GLY A 157 -43.24 -7.74 17.84
N TRP A 158 -43.16 -6.59 17.17
CA TRP A 158 -43.88 -5.37 17.51
C TRP A 158 -44.86 -5.09 16.37
#